data_AF-A0A7T8HKA1-F1
#
_entry.id   AF-A0A7T8HKA1-F1
#
_cell.length_a   1.000
_cell.length_b   1.000
_cell.length_c   1.000
_cell.angle_alpha   90.00
_cell.angle_beta   90.00
_cell.angle_gamma   90.00
#
_symmetry.space_group_name_H-M   'P 1'
#
loop_
_entity.id
_entity.type
_entity.pdbx_description
1 polymer ?
#
loop_
_entity_poly.entity_id
_entity_poly.type
_entity_poly.pdbx_seq_one_letter_code
_entity_poly.pdbx_strand_id
1 'polypeptide(L)'
;LYSQKIQSNMRDVISNLKKIVLSEEERRCAVVAILVSMKGMISNSELSWLTSMSLRSVQRLWKSLEDSKDPHKGISREPRPELSTRKVRTWTLWVFIDEGPTRSLLSIAKELEVRETTIHNCVKEDL
;
A
#
# COMPACT_ATOMS: atom_id res chain seq x y z
N LEU A 1 11.88 39.48 -7.42
CA LEU A 1 11.41 39.72 -6.04
C LEU A 1 10.23 38.82 -5.63
N TYR A 2 9.14 38.74 -6.39
CA TYR A 2 8.00 37.84 -6.07
C TYR A 2 8.37 36.34 -5.99
N SER A 3 9.18 35.85 -6.93
CA SER A 3 9.58 34.43 -6.98
C SER A 3 10.47 33.99 -5.80
N GLN A 4 11.38 34.85 -5.34
CA GLN A 4 12.24 34.57 -4.17
C GLN A 4 11.45 34.50 -2.86
N LYS A 5 10.39 35.32 -2.72
CA LYS A 5 9.55 35.34 -1.52
C LYS A 5 8.68 34.08 -1.42
N ILE A 6 8.20 33.58 -2.55
CA ILE A 6 7.48 32.29 -2.64
C ILE A 6 8.42 31.13 -2.29
N GLN A 7 9.64 31.13 -2.83
CA GLN A 7 10.64 30.09 -2.51
C GLN A 7 11.13 30.13 -1.05
N SER A 8 11.15 31.31 -0.43
CA SER A 8 11.46 31.50 0.99
C SER A 8 10.35 30.93 1.87
N ASN A 9 9.09 31.30 1.60
CA ASN A 9 7.93 30.81 2.35
C ASN A 9 7.75 29.29 2.20
N MET A 10 7.97 28.74 1.01
CA MET A 10 7.94 27.28 0.83
C MET A 10 9.00 26.59 1.69
N ARG A 11 10.25 27.09 1.70
CA ARG A 11 11.32 26.50 2.53
C ARG A 11 10.98 26.51 4.02
N ASP A 12 10.36 27.57 4.53
CA ASP A 12 9.94 27.64 5.94
C ASP A 12 8.80 26.67 6.25
N VAL A 13 7.82 26.53 5.36
CA VAL A 13 6.75 25.53 5.50
C VAL A 13 7.33 24.11 5.49
N ILE A 14 8.26 23.82 4.59
CA ILE A 14 8.95 22.53 4.49
C ILE A 14 9.77 22.23 5.75
N SER A 15 10.47 23.23 6.29
CA SER A 15 11.24 23.12 7.54
C SER A 15 10.33 22.81 8.75
N ASN A 16 9.15 23.42 8.79
CA ASN A 16 8.17 23.17 9.86
C ASN A 16 7.47 21.81 9.70
N LEU A 17 7.21 21.35 8.48
CA LEU A 17 6.68 20.01 8.20
C LEU A 17 7.64 18.91 8.69
N LYS A 18 8.96 19.14 8.65
CA LYS A 18 9.95 18.18 9.19
C LYS A 18 9.88 17.99 10.72
N LYS A 19 9.29 18.93 11.45
CA LYS A 19 9.15 18.87 12.92
C LYS A 19 7.86 18.18 13.38
N ILE A 20 6.90 18.02 12.48
CA ILE A 20 5.60 17.40 12.75
C ILE A 20 5.67 15.95 12.28
N VAL A 21 5.35 15.01 13.16
CA VAL A 21 5.21 13.60 12.76
C VAL A 21 3.90 13.45 11.99
N LEU A 22 3.97 13.59 10.67
CA LEU A 22 2.82 13.37 9.79
C LEU A 22 2.58 11.87 9.61
N SER A 23 1.31 11.49 9.63
CA SER A 23 0.84 10.16 9.22
C SER A 23 1.20 9.87 7.77
N GLU A 24 1.11 8.60 7.36
CA GLU A 24 1.34 8.24 5.96
C GLU A 24 0.29 8.89 5.03
N GLU A 25 -0.96 9.01 5.49
CA GLU A 25 -2.06 9.61 4.74
C GLU A 25 -1.85 11.12 4.55
N GLU A 26 -1.45 11.85 5.60
CA GLU A 26 -1.13 13.28 5.52
C GLU A 26 0.04 13.55 4.55
N ARG A 27 1.05 12.68 4.54
CA ARG A 27 2.16 12.79 3.58
C ARG A 27 1.70 12.56 2.14
N ARG A 28 0.80 11.60 1.90
CA ARG A 28 0.20 11.37 0.59
C ARG A 28 -0.66 12.55 0.14
N CYS A 29 -1.46 13.12 1.03
CA CYS A 29 -2.21 14.36 0.79
C CYS A 29 -1.27 15.48 0.33
N ALA A 30 -0.15 15.68 1.04
CA ALA A 30 0.83 16.71 0.69
C ALA A 30 1.44 16.48 -0.70
N VAL A 31 1.81 15.23 -1.04
CA VAL A 31 2.30 14.89 -2.39
C VAL A 31 1.25 15.20 -3.45
N VAL A 32 0.01 14.75 -3.26
CA VAL A 32 -1.08 14.95 -4.23
C VAL A 32 -1.38 16.44 -4.41
N ALA A 33 -1.44 17.22 -3.33
CA ALA A 33 -1.64 18.67 -3.40
C ALA A 33 -0.55 19.36 -4.21
N ILE A 34 0.73 19.04 -3.95
CA ILE A 34 1.86 19.61 -4.69
C ILE A 34 1.80 19.21 -6.18
N LEU A 35 1.50 17.94 -6.49
CA LEU A 35 1.37 17.45 -7.86
C LEU A 35 0.28 18.18 -8.64
N VAL A 36 -0.89 18.40 -8.02
CA VAL A 36 -2.01 19.11 -8.63
C VAL A 36 -1.69 20.60 -8.83
N SER A 37 -1.09 21.24 -7.82
CA SER A 37 -0.80 22.68 -7.86
C SER A 37 0.39 23.06 -8.75
N MET A 38 1.38 22.18 -8.90
CA MET A 38 2.64 22.50 -9.60
C MET A 38 2.80 21.82 -10.97
N LYS A 39 1.83 21.03 -11.45
CA LYS A 39 1.75 20.44 -12.81
C LYS A 39 3.10 20.21 -13.52
N GLY A 40 3.97 19.38 -12.93
CA GLY A 40 5.24 18.97 -13.56
C GLY A 40 6.42 19.95 -13.40
N MET A 41 6.27 21.05 -12.66
CA MET A 41 7.36 21.97 -12.32
C MET A 41 8.29 21.43 -11.21
N ILE A 42 7.95 20.30 -10.61
CA ILE A 42 8.72 19.70 -9.52
C ILE A 42 9.07 18.26 -9.90
N SER A 43 10.31 17.86 -9.63
CA SER A 43 10.76 16.49 -9.91
C SER A 43 10.27 15.50 -8.84
N ASN A 44 10.15 14.22 -9.23
CA ASN A 44 9.80 13.14 -8.28
C ASN A 44 10.84 13.03 -7.13
N SER A 45 12.11 13.32 -7.41
CA SER A 45 13.18 13.37 -6.41
C SER A 45 13.00 14.48 -5.39
N GLU A 46 12.62 15.68 -5.84
CA GLU A 46 12.34 16.81 -4.94
C GLU A 46 11.10 16.51 -4.08
N LEU A 47 10.03 16.00 -4.68
CA LEU A 47 8.84 15.56 -3.94
C LEU A 47 9.14 14.52 -2.88
N SER A 48 9.96 13.51 -3.22
CA SER A 48 10.41 12.48 -2.28
C SER A 48 11.15 13.09 -1.08
N TRP A 49 12.07 14.02 -1.35
CA TRP A 49 12.81 14.73 -0.30
C TRP A 49 11.91 15.63 0.57
N LEU A 50 10.99 16.35 -0.05
CA LEU A 50 10.06 17.29 0.62
C LEU A 50 9.10 16.57 1.56
N THR A 51 8.56 15.45 1.12
CA THR A 51 7.50 14.71 1.83
C THR A 51 8.04 13.57 2.67
N SER A 52 9.37 13.35 2.67
CA SER A 52 10.04 12.22 3.30
C SER A 52 9.42 10.87 2.89
N MET A 53 8.90 10.79 1.67
CA MET A 53 8.33 9.58 1.09
C MET A 53 9.35 8.93 0.17
N SER A 54 9.29 7.60 0.03
CA SER A 54 10.13 6.92 -0.95
C SER A 54 9.81 7.38 -2.37
N LEU A 55 10.83 7.49 -3.23
CA LEU A 55 10.67 7.84 -4.64
C LEU A 55 9.65 6.94 -5.34
N ARG A 56 9.67 5.64 -5.02
CA ARG A 56 8.73 4.65 -5.53
C ARG A 56 7.28 4.96 -5.14
N SER A 57 7.05 5.43 -3.91
CA SER A 57 5.72 5.83 -3.44
C SER A 57 5.21 7.06 -4.19
N VAL A 58 6.07 8.07 -4.39
CA VAL A 58 5.73 9.28 -5.14
C VAL A 58 5.36 8.94 -6.59
N GLN A 59 6.16 8.10 -7.27
CA GLN A 59 5.87 7.65 -8.63
C GLN A 59 4.53 6.91 -8.73
N ARG A 60 4.21 6.05 -7.75
CA ARG A 60 2.92 5.34 -7.71
C ARG A 60 1.75 6.29 -7.53
N LEU A 61 1.87 7.28 -6.65
CA LEU A 61 0.84 8.30 -6.46
C LEU A 61 0.62 9.11 -7.73
N TRP A 62 1.70 9.52 -8.38
CA TRP A 62 1.63 10.28 -9.63
C TRP A 62 0.93 9.50 -10.74
N LYS A 63 1.34 8.24 -10.95
CA LYS A 63 0.69 7.34 -11.91
C LYS A 63 -0.79 7.09 -11.58
N SER A 64 -1.11 6.87 -10.30
CA SER A 64 -2.50 6.71 -9.86
C SER A 64 -3.35 7.95 -10.14
N LEU A 65 -2.77 9.15 -9.99
CA LEU A 65 -3.44 10.42 -10.26
C LEU A 65 -3.65 10.61 -11.77
N GLU A 66 -2.67 10.26 -12.60
CA GLU A 66 -2.80 10.29 -14.07
C GLU A 66 -3.88 9.34 -14.58
N ASP A 67 -3.88 8.09 -14.07
CA ASP A 67 -4.79 7.04 -14.51
C ASP A 67 -6.25 7.32 -14.08
N SER A 68 -6.46 7.79 -12.85
CA SER A 68 -7.80 7.95 -12.27
C SER A 68 -8.39 9.35 -12.40
N LYS A 69 -7.53 10.36 -12.55
CA LYS A 69 -7.87 11.80 -12.39
C LYS A 69 -8.55 12.14 -11.05
N ASP A 70 -8.53 11.22 -10.08
CA ASP A 70 -9.12 11.37 -8.77
C ASP A 70 -8.01 11.47 -7.70
N PRO A 71 -7.84 12.63 -7.05
CA PRO A 71 -6.83 12.81 -6.01
C PRO A 71 -7.07 11.94 -4.77
N HIS A 72 -8.30 11.49 -4.50
CA HIS A 72 -8.62 10.70 -3.32
C HIS A 72 -8.13 9.26 -3.42
N LYS A 73 -8.06 8.71 -4.64
CA LYS A 73 -7.75 7.30 -4.91
C LYS A 73 -6.32 6.88 -4.52
N GLY A 74 -5.40 7.84 -4.36
CA GLY A 74 -4.02 7.60 -3.90
C GLY A 74 -3.78 7.92 -2.42
N ILE A 75 -4.68 8.68 -1.79
CA ILE A 75 -4.52 9.18 -0.42
C ILE A 75 -4.89 8.09 0.57
N SER A 76 -6.14 7.63 0.52
CA SER A 76 -6.65 6.57 1.38
C SER A 76 -6.17 5.21 0.89
N ARG A 77 -5.64 4.38 1.78
CA ARG A 77 -5.53 2.94 1.48
C ARG A 77 -6.95 2.39 1.60
N GLU A 78 -7.46 1.78 0.54
CA GLU A 78 -8.62 0.90 0.68
C GLU A 78 -8.32 -0.11 1.80
N PRO A 79 -9.24 -0.30 2.75
CA PRO A 79 -9.14 -1.39 3.71
C PRO A 79 -8.88 -2.66 2.93
N ARG A 80 -7.82 -3.39 3.30
CA ARG A 80 -7.61 -4.72 2.74
C ARG A 80 -8.92 -5.47 2.95
N PRO A 81 -9.54 -6.05 1.90
CA PRO A 81 -10.74 -6.84 2.11
C PRO A 81 -10.42 -7.84 3.21
N GLU A 82 -11.32 -7.91 4.20
CA GLU A 82 -11.19 -8.86 5.31
C GLU A 82 -10.86 -10.24 4.72
N LEU A 83 -10.05 -10.99 5.46
CA LEU A 83 -9.46 -12.28 5.10
C LEU A 83 -10.48 -13.37 4.69
N SER A 84 -11.77 -13.04 4.54
CA SER A 84 -12.87 -13.92 4.10
C SER A 84 -12.66 -14.56 2.73
N THR A 85 -11.68 -14.09 1.95
CA THR A 85 -11.27 -14.71 0.68
C THR A 85 -10.10 -15.70 0.79
N ARG A 86 -9.54 -15.95 1.98
CA ARG A 86 -8.71 -17.15 2.20
C ARG A 86 -9.65 -18.37 2.22
N LYS A 87 -10.11 -18.78 1.03
CA LYS A 87 -11.01 -19.92 0.73
C LYS A 87 -10.67 -21.25 1.42
N VAL A 88 -9.49 -21.38 2.02
CA VAL A 88 -8.95 -22.64 2.53
C VAL A 88 -9.24 -22.83 4.02
N ARG A 89 -9.64 -21.79 4.76
CA ARG A 89 -9.27 -21.72 6.17
C ARG A 89 -10.26 -22.22 7.22
N THR A 90 -11.40 -22.85 6.93
CA THR A 90 -12.36 -22.99 8.06
C THR A 90 -13.20 -24.25 8.19
N TRP A 91 -13.37 -25.10 7.16
CA TRP A 91 -14.09 -26.36 7.40
C TRP A 91 -13.67 -27.50 6.48
N THR A 92 -13.50 -27.24 5.18
CA THR A 92 -13.12 -28.27 4.21
C THR A 92 -11.76 -28.89 4.51
N LEU A 93 -10.75 -28.08 4.86
CA LEU A 93 -9.43 -28.59 5.22
C LEU A 93 -9.47 -29.49 6.47
N TRP A 94 -10.28 -29.11 7.48
CA TRP A 94 -10.44 -29.91 8.69
C TRP A 94 -11.09 -31.26 8.40
N VAL A 95 -12.11 -31.30 7.54
CA VAL A 95 -12.71 -32.56 7.06
C VAL A 95 -11.65 -33.45 6.40
N PHE A 96 -10.78 -32.90 5.54
CA PHE A 96 -9.72 -33.70 4.91
C PHE A 96 -8.62 -34.20 5.87
N ILE A 97 -8.32 -33.44 6.92
CA ILE A 97 -7.33 -33.83 7.93
C ILE A 97 -7.92 -34.89 8.88
N ASP A 98 -9.18 -34.72 9.29
CA ASP A 98 -9.88 -35.59 10.25
C ASP A 98 -10.32 -36.91 9.60
N GLU A 99 -10.76 -36.89 8.33
CA GLU A 99 -11.13 -38.09 7.56
C GLU A 99 -9.93 -38.96 7.14
N GLY A 100 -8.69 -38.50 7.34
CA GLY A 100 -7.51 -39.27 6.97
C GLY A 100 -6.17 -38.58 7.23
N PRO A 101 -5.51 -38.80 8.38
CA PRO A 101 -4.20 -38.23 8.70
C PRO A 101 -3.05 -38.73 7.79
N THR A 102 -3.33 -39.69 6.91
CA THR A 102 -2.39 -40.26 5.94
C THR A 102 -2.43 -39.59 4.57
N ARG A 103 -3.37 -38.68 4.31
CA ARG A 103 -3.43 -37.95 3.03
C ARG A 103 -2.28 -36.94 2.95
N SER A 104 -1.59 -36.91 1.82
CA SER A 104 -0.53 -35.92 1.59
C SER A 104 -1.13 -34.52 1.39
N LEU A 105 -0.43 -33.49 1.88
CA LEU A 105 -0.84 -32.09 1.71
C LEU A 105 -0.99 -31.72 0.23
N LEU A 106 -0.17 -32.32 -0.65
CA LEU A 106 -0.27 -32.15 -2.10
C LEU A 106 -1.59 -32.69 -2.66
N SER A 107 -2.09 -33.83 -2.16
CA SER A 107 -3.37 -34.39 -2.60
C SER A 107 -4.53 -33.47 -2.20
N ILE A 108 -4.52 -32.99 -0.96
CA ILE A 108 -5.51 -32.04 -0.43
C ILE A 108 -5.45 -30.72 -1.20
N ALA A 109 -4.25 -30.23 -1.52
CA ALA A 109 -4.06 -29.01 -2.30
C ALA A 109 -4.63 -29.11 -3.72
N LYS A 110 -4.46 -30.26 -4.39
CA LYS A 110 -5.05 -30.51 -5.71
C LYS A 110 -6.58 -30.53 -5.66
N GLU A 111 -7.15 -31.18 -4.66
CA GLU A 111 -8.61 -31.30 -4.48
C GLU A 111 -9.26 -29.95 -4.12
N LEU A 112 -8.54 -29.11 -3.37
CA LEU A 112 -8.96 -27.75 -3.03
C LEU A 112 -8.56 -26.70 -4.07
N GLU A 113 -7.95 -27.10 -5.20
CA GLU A 113 -7.43 -26.22 -6.27
C GLU A 113 -6.54 -25.08 -5.75
N VAL A 114 -5.71 -25.36 -4.76
CA VAL A 114 -4.77 -24.39 -4.18
C VAL A 114 -3.33 -24.89 -4.24
N ARG A 115 -2.39 -23.98 -4.02
CA ARG A 115 -0.98 -24.35 -3.89
C ARG A 115 -0.77 -25.13 -2.59
N GLU A 116 0.08 -26.14 -2.64
CA GLU A 116 0.48 -26.92 -1.48
C GLU A 116 1.03 -26.04 -0.34
N THR A 117 1.77 -24.98 -0.67
CA THR A 117 2.28 -24.01 0.31
C THR A 117 1.16 -23.32 1.10
N THR A 118 -0.02 -23.12 0.50
CA THR A 118 -1.19 -22.57 1.18
C THR A 118 -1.71 -23.53 2.24
N ILE A 119 -1.80 -24.83 1.93
CA ILE A 119 -2.21 -25.87 2.87
C ILE A 119 -1.19 -26.02 3.99
N HIS A 120 0.10 -26.09 3.66
CA HIS A 120 1.19 -26.18 4.63
C HIS A 120 1.17 -25.00 5.61
N ASN A 121 0.94 -23.77 5.14
CA ASN A 121 0.81 -22.60 6.00
C ASN A 121 -0.44 -22.67 6.89
N CYS A 122 -1.55 -23.23 6.42
CA CYS A 122 -2.75 -23.42 7.25
C CYS A 122 -2.47 -24.41 8.39
N VAL A 123 -1.89 -25.58 8.08
CA VAL A 123 -1.54 -26.59 9.08
C VAL A 123 -0.51 -26.05 10.09
N LYS A 124 0.48 -25.28 9.64
CA LYS A 124 1.52 -24.71 10.52
C LYS A 124 1.01 -23.58 11.42
N GLU A 125 0.08 -22.76 10.94
CA GLU A 125 -0.49 -21.67 11.75
C GLU A 125 -1.50 -22.17 12.79
N ASP A 126 -2.07 -23.37 12.60
CA ASP A 126 -3.10 -23.96 13.46
C ASP A 126 -2.55 -25.05 14.43
N LEU A 127 -1.25 -25.43 14.33
CA LEU A 127 -0.49 -26.28 15.27
C LEU A 127 0.38 -25.43 16.21
#